data_AF-A0A1J7IFW1-F1
#
_entry.id   AF-A0A1J7IFW1-F1
#
_cell.length_a   1.000
_cell.length_b   1.000
_cell.length_c   1.000
_cell.angle_alpha   90.00
_cell.angle_beta   90.00
_cell.angle_gamma   90.00
#
_symmetry.space_group_name_H-M   'P 1'
#
loop_
_entity.id
_entity.type
_entity.pdbx_description
1 polymer ?
#
loop_
_entity_poly.entity_id
_entity_poly.type
_entity_poly.pdbx_seq_one_letter_code
_entity_poly.pdbx_strand_id
1 'polypeptide(L)'
;MVSASAYKGPVGPLRHRCAQCPATGVKLLRCTGCLAVRYCSREHQVAHRPQHKSACTKIRKARAKLAEEDHRVRNATPDFFTPANAFETSVGHFWGILDTRDYMRARFALAVEHLLRLGTLDGVQESLEHMRDMLRLGRSDNLGVRDIAPAAMLRLDQDQECYDFVKWWATCDPDGLYDWGDMTLPHLNIRGADVLEKPDFLIGKFCALNHVVAVLLLKLKLLVDIRNLKVARKILAHRLIPPELWEPIELAAVRSPLSAKLFQKQDLESLVKTEMTLLNQIRQLGAAVVEANKGFMFSLFDPDEALEARPHSYSAGSWEEMALALQNSYATFHETEGVLPFLEDARACAARDSQNEIADTIAEAESYGFRSDEDAGRRRTAEEMLEDLSVNRIWGYLDYAVENAVYLGPWSERPSERHTRENRESWAQALAEDAEFEEAWGDSDSE
;
A
#
# COMPACT_ATOMS: atom_id res chain seq x y z
N MET A 1 -10.33 -0.94 17.82
CA MET A 1 -11.20 -1.46 16.76
C MET A 1 -11.01 -0.49 15.62
N VAL A 2 -10.42 -0.97 14.53
CA VAL A 2 -10.24 -0.18 13.31
C VAL A 2 -10.80 -1.06 12.21
N SER A 3 -12.11 -0.96 12.01
CA SER A 3 -12.74 -1.40 10.76
C SER A 3 -12.34 -0.40 9.66
N ALA A 4 -12.23 -0.84 8.41
CA ALA A 4 -12.17 -0.01 7.21
C ALA A 4 -13.34 0.99 7.15
N SER A 5 -14.56 0.60 7.55
CA SER A 5 -15.70 1.54 7.73
C SER A 5 -15.45 2.60 8.83
N ALA A 6 -14.51 2.32 9.74
CA ALA A 6 -14.03 3.24 10.78
C ALA A 6 -12.72 3.97 10.42
N TYR A 7 -12.09 3.66 9.28
CA TYR A 7 -10.90 4.37 8.80
C TYR A 7 -11.30 5.74 8.24
N LYS A 8 -11.60 6.67 9.15
CA LYS A 8 -11.97 8.06 8.86
C LYS A 8 -10.75 8.99 8.91
N GLY A 9 -9.58 8.46 8.50
CA GLY A 9 -8.36 9.25 8.38
C GLY A 9 -8.53 10.28 7.25
N PRO A 10 -7.97 11.49 7.38
CA PRO A 10 -7.94 12.41 6.23
C PRO A 10 -7.17 11.76 5.08
N VAL A 11 -7.73 11.83 3.87
CA VAL A 11 -6.98 11.55 2.64
C VAL A 11 -5.98 12.70 2.41
N GLY A 12 -4.80 12.38 1.88
CA GLY A 12 -3.75 13.36 1.63
C GLY A 12 -2.50 13.16 2.50
N PRO A 13 -1.50 14.04 2.38
CA PRO A 13 -0.29 13.98 3.18
C PRO A 13 -0.57 14.22 4.66
N LEU A 14 0.19 13.54 5.53
CA LEU A 14 0.09 13.77 6.97
C LEU A 14 0.50 15.20 7.32
N ARG A 15 -0.37 15.90 8.04
CA ARG A 15 -0.16 17.28 8.49
C ARG A 15 -0.47 17.40 9.97
N HIS A 16 0.11 18.40 10.63
CA HIS A 16 -0.35 18.79 11.97
C HIS A 16 -1.79 19.29 11.87
N ARG A 17 -2.71 18.56 12.50
CA ARG A 17 -4.15 18.79 12.43
C ARG A 17 -4.77 18.71 13.80
N CYS A 18 -5.84 19.49 13.99
CA CYS A 18 -6.67 19.34 15.17
C CYS A 18 -7.49 18.04 15.07
N ALA A 19 -7.52 17.23 16.13
CA ALA A 19 -8.31 16.00 16.11
C ALA A 19 -9.84 16.23 16.19
N GLN A 20 -10.28 17.47 16.47
CA GLN A 20 -11.70 17.81 16.63
C GLN A 20 -12.29 18.63 15.47
N CYS A 21 -11.45 19.31 14.67
CA CYS A 21 -11.90 20.22 13.61
C CYS A 21 -10.93 20.17 12.43
N PRO A 22 -11.29 20.66 11.23
CA PRO A 22 -10.46 20.56 10.04
C PRO A 22 -9.21 21.47 10.05
N ALA A 23 -9.02 22.28 11.10
CA ALA A 23 -7.90 23.20 11.19
C ALA A 23 -6.54 22.47 11.16
N THR A 24 -5.62 23.01 10.39
CA THR A 24 -4.26 22.51 10.23
C THR A 24 -3.25 23.60 10.62
N GLY A 25 -2.05 23.21 11.05
CA GLY A 25 -0.98 24.16 11.33
C GLY A 25 -0.02 23.74 12.44
N VAL A 26 1.14 24.40 12.47
CA VAL A 26 2.23 24.10 13.43
C VAL A 26 1.95 24.59 14.86
N LYS A 27 1.10 25.62 15.02
CA LYS A 27 0.80 26.28 16.30
C LYS A 27 -0.27 25.57 17.15
N LEU A 28 -0.59 24.32 16.82
CA LEU A 28 -1.57 23.53 17.58
C LEU A 28 -0.95 22.98 18.88
N LEU A 29 -1.74 23.03 19.96
CA LEU A 29 -1.38 22.51 21.27
C LEU A 29 -1.27 20.98 21.22
N ARG A 30 -0.17 20.42 21.73
CA ARG A 30 0.01 18.97 21.86
C ARG A 30 -0.66 18.46 23.14
N CYS A 31 -1.27 17.28 23.06
CA CYS A 31 -1.75 16.57 24.23
C CYS A 31 -0.57 16.28 25.18
N THR A 32 -0.58 16.83 26.39
CA THR A 32 0.49 16.65 27.37
C THR A 32 0.64 15.20 27.87
N GLY A 33 -0.38 14.37 27.68
CA GLY A 33 -0.36 12.96 28.09
C GLY A 33 0.34 12.03 27.11
N CYS A 34 -0.06 12.05 25.83
CA CYS A 34 0.48 11.14 24.81
C CYS A 34 1.54 11.78 23.91
N LEU A 35 1.56 13.11 23.82
CA LEU A 35 2.40 13.93 22.95
C LEU A 35 2.18 13.73 21.44
N ALA A 36 1.28 12.83 21.03
CA ALA A 36 1.08 12.46 19.62
C ALA A 36 -0.18 13.07 18.98
N VAL A 37 -1.05 13.76 19.73
CA VAL A 37 -2.29 14.36 19.20
C VAL A 37 -2.31 15.86 19.44
N ARG A 38 -2.84 16.62 18.47
CA ARG A 38 -2.87 18.09 18.49
C ARG A 38 -4.27 18.68 18.49
N TYR A 39 -4.40 19.89 19.04
CA TYR A 39 -5.65 20.63 19.21
C TYR A 39 -5.46 22.13 18.99
N CYS A 40 -6.49 22.82 18.49
CA CYS A 40 -6.49 24.28 18.41
C CYS A 40 -6.50 24.93 19.80
N SER A 41 -7.23 24.31 20.73
CA SER A 41 -7.48 24.87 22.05
C SER A 41 -7.77 23.76 23.08
N ARG A 42 -7.87 24.16 24.35
CA ARG A 42 -8.21 23.25 25.45
C ARG A 42 -9.65 22.73 25.32
N GLU A 43 -10.56 23.53 24.78
CA GLU A 43 -11.95 23.13 24.54
C GLU A 43 -12.02 21.96 23.55
N HIS A 44 -11.29 22.03 22.43
CA HIS A 44 -11.20 20.93 21.47
C HIS A 44 -10.59 19.66 22.08
N GLN A 45 -9.58 19.82 22.95
CA GLN A 45 -9.01 18.68 23.67
C GLN A 45 -10.02 18.02 24.62
N VAL A 46 -10.82 18.81 25.33
CA VAL A 46 -11.88 18.29 26.23
C VAL A 46 -12.97 17.59 25.42
N ALA A 47 -13.39 18.18 24.29
CA ALA A 47 -14.40 17.60 23.41
C ALA A 47 -13.97 16.25 22.81
N HIS A 48 -12.72 16.14 22.35
CA HIS A 48 -12.17 14.89 21.80
C HIS A 48 -11.78 13.85 22.86
N ARG A 49 -11.71 14.24 24.14
CA ARG A 49 -11.24 13.38 25.25
C ARG A 49 -11.95 12.03 25.32
N PRO A 50 -13.29 11.90 25.19
CA PRO A 50 -13.96 10.60 25.26
C PRO A 50 -13.44 9.59 24.23
N GLN A 51 -13.16 10.05 23.00
CA GLN A 51 -12.63 9.21 21.92
C GLN A 51 -11.13 8.94 22.10
N HIS A 52 -10.37 9.94 22.56
CA HIS A 52 -8.91 9.85 22.69
C HIS A 52 -8.39 9.16 23.97
N LYS A 53 -9.14 9.18 25.08
CA LYS A 53 -8.65 8.81 26.42
C LYS A 53 -8.01 7.44 26.50
N SER A 54 -8.60 6.44 25.82
CA SER A 54 -8.10 5.07 25.81
C SER A 54 -6.71 4.99 25.15
N ALA A 55 -6.59 5.51 23.92
CA ALA A 55 -5.32 5.56 23.19
C ALA A 55 -4.26 6.39 23.94
N CYS A 56 -4.66 7.56 24.48
CA CYS A 56 -3.77 8.40 25.28
C CYS A 56 -3.18 7.67 26.49
N THR A 57 -4.01 6.89 27.18
CA THR A 57 -3.59 6.15 28.38
C THR A 57 -2.62 5.02 28.02
N LYS A 58 -2.89 4.29 26.92
CA LYS A 58 -2.02 3.23 26.42
C LYS A 58 -0.63 3.76 26.05
N ILE A 59 -0.56 4.86 25.29
CA ILE A 59 0.70 5.51 24.92
C ILE A 59 1.46 5.94 26.17
N ARG A 60 0.80 6.61 27.12
CA ARG A 60 1.46 7.05 28.36
C ARG A 60 2.04 5.87 29.15
N LYS A 61 1.32 4.76 29.25
CA LYS A 61 1.80 3.54 29.92
C LYS A 61 2.99 2.93 29.17
N ALA A 62 2.91 2.83 27.84
CA ALA A 62 4.00 2.29 27.03
C ALA A 62 5.26 3.17 27.10
N ARG A 63 5.12 4.50 27.14
CA ARG A 63 6.25 5.42 27.40
C ARG A 63 6.88 5.19 28.76
N ALA A 64 6.08 5.07 29.80
CA ALA A 64 6.57 4.80 31.15
C ALA A 64 7.31 3.45 31.22
N LYS A 65 6.75 2.42 30.56
CA LYS A 65 7.40 1.11 30.46
C LYS A 65 8.72 1.17 29.70
N LEU A 66 8.75 1.84 28.55
CA LEU A 66 9.99 2.03 27.79
C LEU A 66 11.06 2.76 28.61
N ALA A 67 10.69 3.78 29.38
CA ALA A 67 11.62 4.50 30.26
C ALA A 67 12.14 3.63 31.42
N GLU A 68 11.29 2.78 32.00
CA GLU A 68 11.70 1.80 33.01
C GLU A 68 12.73 0.80 32.45
N GLU A 69 12.45 0.25 31.26
CA GLU A 69 13.36 -0.67 30.58
C GLU A 69 14.66 0.01 30.14
N ASP A 70 14.60 1.25 29.64
CA ASP A 70 15.79 2.06 29.30
C ASP A 70 16.69 2.24 30.54
N HIS A 71 16.08 2.59 31.68
CA HIS A 71 16.81 2.72 32.94
C HIS A 71 17.44 1.40 33.38
N ARG A 72 16.73 0.27 33.25
CA ARG A 72 17.26 -1.06 33.57
C ARG A 72 18.45 -1.42 32.71
N VAL A 73 18.37 -1.20 31.40
CA VAL A 73 19.47 -1.51 30.46
C VAL A 73 20.71 -0.64 30.73
N ARG A 74 20.52 0.64 31.04
CA ARG A 74 21.64 1.56 31.37
C ARG A 74 22.35 1.20 32.67
N ASN A 75 21.58 0.75 33.67
CA ASN A 75 22.06 0.49 35.02
C ASN A 75 22.15 -1.01 35.33
N ALA A 76 22.18 -1.86 34.30
CA ALA A 76 22.31 -3.30 34.48
C ALA A 76 23.64 -3.61 35.16
N THR A 77 23.59 -4.43 36.21
CA THR A 77 24.79 -4.97 36.83
C THR A 77 25.42 -5.96 35.85
N PRO A 78 26.65 -5.76 35.39
CA PRO A 78 27.28 -6.67 34.45
C PRO A 78 27.43 -8.07 35.04
N ASP A 79 27.11 -9.09 34.25
CA ASP A 79 27.35 -10.50 34.54
C ASP A 79 27.88 -11.22 33.29
N PHE A 80 27.93 -12.56 33.33
CA PHE A 80 28.45 -13.36 32.21
C PHE A 80 27.63 -13.23 30.92
N PHE A 81 26.32 -12.93 31.02
CA PHE A 81 25.39 -12.85 29.90
C PHE A 81 24.94 -11.41 29.58
N THR A 82 25.09 -10.49 30.52
CA THR A 82 24.61 -9.11 30.41
C THR A 82 25.77 -8.12 30.58
N PRO A 83 26.12 -7.33 29.56
CA PRO A 83 27.14 -6.30 29.68
C PRO A 83 26.61 -5.07 30.44
N ALA A 84 27.52 -4.32 31.05
CA ALA A 84 27.19 -3.03 31.68
C ALA A 84 26.84 -2.01 30.58
N ASN A 85 25.69 -1.35 30.71
CA ASN A 85 25.21 -0.34 29.75
C ASN A 85 25.27 -0.82 28.28
N ALA A 86 24.39 -1.77 27.93
CA ALA A 86 24.34 -2.37 26.59
C ALA A 86 24.21 -1.36 25.44
N PHE A 87 23.71 -0.14 25.69
CA PHE A 87 23.61 0.93 24.68
C PHE A 87 24.94 1.40 24.11
N GLU A 88 26.04 1.21 24.83
CA GLU A 88 27.38 1.58 24.37
C GLU A 88 28.18 0.36 23.93
N THR A 89 28.01 -0.78 24.60
CA THR A 89 28.85 -1.97 24.40
C THR A 89 28.29 -2.97 23.40
N SER A 90 27.00 -2.87 23.05
CA SER A 90 26.28 -3.98 22.40
C SER A 90 25.31 -3.55 21.31
N VAL A 91 25.45 -2.32 20.79
CA VAL A 91 24.71 -1.86 19.61
C VAL A 91 24.92 -2.84 18.46
N GLY A 92 23.82 -3.21 17.78
CA GLY A 92 23.80 -4.24 16.74
C GLY A 92 23.40 -5.62 17.24
N HIS A 93 23.61 -5.90 18.54
CA HIS A 93 23.42 -7.23 19.14
C HIS A 93 22.34 -7.25 20.23
N PHE A 94 21.47 -6.23 20.32
CA PHE A 94 20.47 -6.12 21.41
C PHE A 94 19.53 -7.32 21.51
N TRP A 95 19.28 -8.05 20.41
CA TRP A 95 18.43 -9.23 20.52
C TRP A 95 19.14 -10.46 21.10
N GLY A 96 20.47 -10.52 20.98
CA GLY A 96 21.28 -11.61 21.53
C GLY A 96 21.32 -11.61 23.06
N ILE A 97 21.20 -10.43 23.68
CA ILE A 97 21.21 -10.25 25.14
C ILE A 97 19.77 -10.34 25.67
N LEU A 98 19.54 -11.22 26.65
CA LEU A 98 18.19 -11.48 27.17
C LEU A 98 17.56 -10.24 27.81
N ASP A 99 18.34 -9.50 28.61
CA ASP A 99 17.85 -8.36 29.39
C ASP A 99 17.47 -7.15 28.52
N THR A 100 17.99 -7.04 27.30
CA THR A 100 17.64 -5.98 26.35
C THR A 100 16.41 -6.30 25.51
N ARG A 101 15.92 -7.55 25.53
CA ARG A 101 14.72 -7.95 24.74
C ARG A 101 13.46 -7.26 25.25
N ASP A 102 13.33 -7.07 26.56
CA ASP A 102 12.16 -6.41 27.14
C ASP A 102 12.12 -4.92 26.78
N TYR A 103 13.29 -4.27 26.69
CA TYR A 103 13.41 -2.93 26.12
C TYR A 103 12.95 -2.89 24.64
N MET A 104 13.44 -3.81 23.81
CA MET A 104 13.08 -3.88 22.39
C MET A 104 11.57 -4.11 22.19
N ARG A 105 10.96 -5.00 22.99
CA ARG A 105 9.50 -5.25 22.97
C ARG A 105 8.70 -4.06 23.46
N ALA A 106 9.12 -3.41 24.55
CA ALA A 106 8.46 -2.20 25.05
C ALA A 106 8.48 -1.08 24.00
N ARG A 107 9.59 -0.97 23.25
CA ARG A 107 9.73 -0.02 22.16
C ARG A 107 8.85 -0.33 20.97
N PHE A 108 8.78 -1.60 20.57
CA PHE A 108 7.86 -2.07 19.53
C PHE A 108 6.41 -1.75 19.88
N ALA A 109 5.98 -2.07 21.11
CA ALA A 109 4.62 -1.80 21.58
C ALA A 109 4.28 -0.30 21.54
N LEU A 110 5.21 0.57 21.95
CA LEU A 110 5.03 2.02 21.83
C LEU A 110 4.93 2.46 20.36
N ALA A 111 5.88 2.04 19.52
CA ALA A 111 6.01 2.50 18.14
C ALA A 111 4.89 1.98 17.23
N VAL A 112 4.69 0.67 17.20
CA VAL A 112 3.85 -0.02 16.22
C VAL A 112 2.41 -0.17 16.74
N GLU A 113 2.23 -0.68 17.96
CA GLU A 113 0.89 -0.97 18.47
C GLU A 113 0.12 0.26 18.91
N HIS A 114 0.80 1.39 19.16
CA HIS A 114 0.18 2.59 19.72
C HIS A 114 0.40 3.84 18.87
N LEU A 115 1.64 4.26 18.61
CA LEU A 115 1.91 5.53 17.91
C LEU A 115 1.52 5.47 16.43
N LEU A 116 1.94 4.43 15.70
CA LEU A 116 1.65 4.28 14.27
C LEU A 116 0.14 4.22 13.99
N ARG A 117 -0.60 3.50 14.85
CA ARG A 117 -2.04 3.31 14.76
C ARG A 117 -2.86 4.57 15.06
N LEU A 118 -2.28 5.62 15.66
CA LEU A 118 -2.98 6.89 15.83
C LEU A 118 -3.24 7.62 14.50
N GLY A 119 -2.41 7.36 13.49
CA GLY A 119 -2.50 8.03 12.19
C GLY A 119 -2.35 9.56 12.24
N THR A 120 -1.54 10.04 13.17
CA THR A 120 -1.18 11.46 13.29
C THR A 120 0.24 11.68 12.79
N LEU A 121 0.53 12.87 12.26
CA LEU A 121 1.89 13.20 11.81
C LEU A 121 2.93 12.97 12.93
N ASP A 122 2.68 13.47 14.14
CA ASP A 122 3.62 13.30 15.26
C ASP A 122 3.79 11.81 15.62
N GLY A 123 2.71 11.02 15.64
CA GLY A 123 2.75 9.60 15.98
C GLY A 123 3.47 8.74 14.94
N VAL A 124 3.23 8.98 13.64
CA VAL A 124 3.89 8.24 12.55
C VAL A 124 5.37 8.59 12.48
N GLN A 125 5.72 9.87 12.63
CA GLN A 125 7.11 10.31 12.66
C GLN A 125 7.87 9.67 13.83
N GLU A 126 7.33 9.77 15.06
CA GLU A 126 7.97 9.19 16.24
C GLU A 126 8.05 7.65 16.17
N SER A 127 7.03 7.00 15.60
CA SER A 127 7.05 5.56 15.35
C SER A 127 8.21 5.16 14.43
N LEU A 128 8.41 5.90 13.33
CA LEU A 128 9.52 5.63 12.41
C LEU A 128 10.88 5.88 13.05
N GLU A 129 11.02 6.91 13.90
CA GLU A 129 12.23 7.14 14.69
C GLU A 129 12.54 5.96 15.61
N HIS A 130 11.53 5.40 16.29
CA HIS A 130 11.70 4.19 17.08
C HIS A 130 12.07 2.97 16.24
N MET A 131 11.41 2.74 15.10
CA MET A 131 11.75 1.62 14.21
C MET A 131 13.20 1.71 13.71
N ARG A 132 13.65 2.90 13.32
CA ARG A 132 15.05 3.14 12.91
C ARG A 132 16.04 2.83 14.03
N ASP A 133 15.75 3.27 15.26
CA ASP A 133 16.65 2.96 16.37
C ASP A 133 16.61 1.48 16.75
N MET A 134 15.47 0.79 16.61
CA MET A 134 15.41 -0.66 16.77
C MET A 134 16.29 -1.39 15.75
N LEU A 135 16.26 -1.00 14.48
CA LEU A 135 17.13 -1.56 13.44
C LEU A 135 18.62 -1.24 13.68
N ARG A 136 18.94 -0.09 14.30
CA ARG A 136 20.31 0.21 14.74
C ARG A 136 20.76 -0.70 15.89
N LEU A 137 19.87 -0.92 16.87
CA LEU A 137 20.17 -1.69 18.07
C LEU A 137 20.24 -3.20 17.80
N GLY A 138 19.44 -3.71 16.86
CA GLY A 138 19.48 -5.10 16.39
C GLY A 138 19.36 -5.16 14.88
N ARG A 139 20.49 -5.30 14.16
CA ARG A 139 20.52 -5.30 12.69
C ARG A 139 19.78 -6.49 12.08
N SER A 140 19.72 -7.63 12.80
CA SER A 140 19.00 -8.84 12.40
C SER A 140 17.47 -8.73 12.42
N ASP A 141 16.94 -7.60 12.91
CA ASP A 141 15.50 -7.29 12.93
C ASP A 141 14.58 -8.43 13.41
N ASN A 142 14.84 -8.97 14.59
CA ASN A 142 14.09 -10.10 15.12
C ASN A 142 12.61 -9.80 15.47
N LEU A 143 12.21 -8.53 15.44
CA LEU A 143 10.83 -8.09 15.66
C LEU A 143 10.11 -7.73 14.36
N GLY A 144 10.78 -7.85 13.20
CA GLY A 144 10.19 -7.64 11.88
C GLY A 144 9.78 -6.19 11.60
N VAL A 145 10.46 -5.19 12.18
CA VAL A 145 10.11 -3.78 11.92
C VAL A 145 10.43 -3.36 10.48
N ARG A 146 11.29 -4.09 9.75
CA ARG A 146 11.59 -3.88 8.34
C ARG A 146 10.38 -4.05 7.43
N ASP A 147 9.36 -4.79 7.85
CA ASP A 147 8.13 -4.99 7.09
C ASP A 147 7.12 -3.85 7.31
N ILE A 148 7.31 -3.06 8.36
CA ILE A 148 6.40 -1.99 8.78
C ILE A 148 6.95 -0.61 8.38
N ALA A 149 8.27 -0.45 8.47
CA ALA A 149 8.95 0.82 8.23
C ALA A 149 8.68 1.43 6.82
N PRO A 150 8.68 0.66 5.71
CA PRO A 150 8.42 1.22 4.38
C PRO A 150 7.06 1.93 4.28
N ALA A 151 6.00 1.30 4.79
CA ALA A 151 4.67 1.88 4.77
C ALA A 151 4.62 3.20 5.59
N ALA A 152 5.31 3.26 6.73
CA ALA A 152 5.42 4.49 7.51
C ALA A 152 6.22 5.60 6.80
N MET A 153 7.30 5.25 6.09
CA MET A 153 8.08 6.19 5.27
C MET A 153 7.22 6.84 4.18
N LEU A 154 6.42 6.05 3.47
CA LEU A 154 5.53 6.55 2.41
C LEU A 154 4.45 7.50 2.95
N ARG A 155 3.93 7.27 4.16
CA ARG A 155 2.96 8.18 4.83
C ARG A 155 3.56 9.53 5.20
N LEU A 156 4.88 9.57 5.40
CA LEU A 156 5.66 10.78 5.68
C LEU A 156 6.25 11.39 4.41
N ASP A 157 5.85 10.91 3.22
CA ASP A 157 6.38 11.32 1.92
C ASP A 157 7.92 11.16 1.80
N GLN A 158 8.51 10.24 2.56
CA GLN A 158 9.92 9.82 2.47
C GLN A 158 10.08 8.78 1.37
N ASP A 159 9.67 9.15 0.16
CA ASP A 159 9.48 8.25 -0.98
C ASP A 159 10.80 7.65 -1.48
N GLN A 160 11.83 8.49 -1.62
CA GLN A 160 13.17 8.04 -2.05
C GLN A 160 13.80 7.14 -0.97
N GLU A 161 13.70 7.54 0.29
CA GLU A 161 14.25 6.79 1.42
C GLU A 161 13.54 5.43 1.59
N CYS A 162 12.23 5.37 1.32
CA CYS A 162 11.49 4.12 1.29
C CYS A 162 12.05 3.17 0.22
N TYR A 163 12.27 3.68 -1.01
CA TYR A 163 12.82 2.87 -2.09
C TYR A 163 14.23 2.38 -1.77
N ASP A 164 15.10 3.28 -1.30
CA ASP A 164 16.47 2.96 -0.89
C ASP A 164 16.51 1.91 0.23
N PHE A 165 15.60 2.02 1.21
CA PHE A 165 15.47 1.09 2.33
C PHE A 165 15.08 -0.31 1.85
N VAL A 166 14.04 -0.41 1.03
CA VAL A 166 13.56 -1.70 0.49
C VAL A 166 14.63 -2.33 -0.40
N LYS A 167 15.26 -1.54 -1.29
CA LYS A 167 16.34 -2.03 -2.15
C LYS A 167 17.49 -2.60 -1.34
N TRP A 168 17.88 -1.91 -0.25
CA TRP A 168 18.96 -2.40 0.61
C TRP A 168 18.62 -3.78 1.20
N TRP A 169 17.44 -3.93 1.80
CA TRP A 169 17.03 -5.23 2.38
C TRP A 169 16.93 -6.35 1.35
N ALA A 170 16.50 -6.03 0.13
CA ALA A 170 16.37 -7.02 -0.94
C ALA A 170 17.73 -7.44 -1.54
N THR A 171 18.80 -6.67 -1.33
CA THR A 171 20.08 -6.87 -2.01
C THR A 171 21.29 -6.99 -1.08
N CYS A 172 21.12 -6.79 0.23
CA CYS A 172 22.24 -6.76 1.19
C CYS A 172 22.89 -8.13 1.42
N ASP A 173 22.15 -9.23 1.21
CA ASP A 173 22.60 -10.58 1.51
C ASP A 173 22.32 -11.56 0.35
N PRO A 174 22.97 -11.38 -0.80
CA PRO A 174 22.71 -12.19 -1.99
C PRO A 174 23.06 -13.68 -1.79
N ASP A 175 24.06 -13.98 -0.95
CA ASP A 175 24.59 -15.33 -0.74
C ASP A 175 24.13 -15.96 0.60
N GLY A 176 23.38 -15.23 1.43
CA GLY A 176 22.95 -15.69 2.76
C GLY A 176 24.07 -15.70 3.81
N LEU A 177 25.14 -14.95 3.57
CA LEU A 177 26.37 -14.92 4.37
C LEU A 177 26.59 -13.58 5.11
N TYR A 178 25.63 -12.66 5.05
CA TYR A 178 25.73 -11.37 5.72
C TYR A 178 25.77 -11.54 7.25
N ASP A 179 26.87 -11.11 7.86
CA ASP A 179 27.01 -11.12 9.32
C ASP A 179 26.30 -9.92 9.93
N TRP A 180 25.08 -10.15 10.43
CA TRP A 180 24.27 -9.14 11.12
C TRP A 180 24.95 -8.56 12.37
N GLY A 181 25.91 -9.28 12.95
CA GLY A 181 26.69 -8.86 14.09
C GLY A 181 27.90 -7.99 13.74
N ASP A 182 28.39 -8.05 12.51
CA ASP A 182 29.54 -7.23 12.11
C ASP A 182 29.10 -5.79 11.85
N MET A 183 29.44 -4.92 12.81
CA MET A 183 29.12 -3.50 12.75
C MET A 183 29.89 -2.73 11.67
N THR A 184 30.97 -3.30 11.12
CA THR A 184 31.76 -2.72 10.04
C THR A 184 31.13 -2.92 8.66
N LEU A 185 30.23 -3.90 8.52
CA LEU A 185 29.53 -4.14 7.26
C LEU A 185 28.53 -3.02 6.93
N PRO A 186 28.30 -2.73 5.64
CA PRO A 186 27.40 -1.68 5.20
C PRO A 186 25.94 -1.96 5.60
N HIS A 187 25.33 -1.06 6.36
CA HIS A 187 23.95 -1.19 6.84
C HIS A 187 23.08 0.02 6.44
N LEU A 188 21.99 -0.24 5.72
CA LEU A 188 21.05 0.78 5.21
C LEU A 188 21.74 1.96 4.51
N ASN A 189 22.76 1.64 3.71
CA ASN A 189 23.69 2.61 3.13
C ASN A 189 23.37 2.99 1.67
N ILE A 190 22.34 2.42 1.05
CA ILE A 190 21.86 2.86 -0.27
C ILE A 190 21.23 4.25 -0.13
N ARG A 191 21.57 5.15 -1.05
CA ARG A 191 21.08 6.53 -1.13
C ARG A 191 20.86 6.93 -2.59
N GLY A 192 19.66 7.42 -2.90
CA GLY A 192 19.34 7.93 -4.23
C GLY A 192 19.36 6.84 -5.32
N ALA A 193 18.93 5.63 -5.00
CA ALA A 193 18.75 4.60 -6.00
C ALA A 193 17.71 5.05 -7.05
N ASP A 194 17.89 4.59 -8.29
CA ASP A 194 16.98 4.94 -9.37
C ASP A 194 15.60 4.31 -9.14
N VAL A 195 14.65 5.13 -8.69
CA VAL A 195 13.27 4.71 -8.43
C VAL A 195 12.56 4.29 -9.72
N LEU A 196 13.11 4.52 -10.92
CA LEU A 196 12.54 4.07 -12.19
C LEU A 196 13.27 2.83 -12.76
N GLU A 197 14.26 2.27 -12.06
CA GLU A 197 14.90 1.02 -12.49
C GLU A 197 13.92 -0.17 -12.43
N LYS A 198 14.27 -1.24 -13.15
CA LYS A 198 13.48 -2.47 -13.13
C LYS A 198 13.46 -3.07 -11.72
N PRO A 199 12.28 -3.41 -11.17
CA PRO A 199 12.15 -3.92 -9.80
C PRO A 199 12.53 -5.41 -9.67
N ASP A 200 13.43 -5.92 -10.51
CA ASP A 200 13.78 -7.35 -10.59
C ASP A 200 14.32 -7.89 -9.25
N PHE A 201 14.94 -7.03 -8.43
CA PHE A 201 15.42 -7.38 -7.09
C PHE A 201 14.31 -7.73 -6.08
N LEU A 202 13.04 -7.41 -6.39
CA LEU A 202 11.87 -7.78 -5.58
C LEU A 202 11.09 -8.95 -6.16
N ILE A 203 11.45 -9.42 -7.36
CA ILE A 203 10.68 -10.42 -8.09
C ILE A 203 11.41 -11.75 -7.98
N GLY A 204 10.80 -12.72 -7.30
CA GLY A 204 11.38 -14.05 -7.12
C GLY A 204 10.61 -14.92 -6.14
N LYS A 205 11.05 -16.17 -6.00
CA LYS A 205 10.37 -17.24 -5.24
C LYS A 205 10.19 -16.95 -3.74
N PHE A 206 10.96 -16.01 -3.18
CA PHE A 206 10.93 -15.66 -1.76
C PHE A 206 10.83 -14.14 -1.54
N CYS A 207 10.07 -13.45 -2.38
CA CYS A 207 9.88 -12.01 -2.23
C CYS A 207 9.15 -11.67 -0.91
N ALA A 208 9.61 -10.64 -0.21
CA ALA A 208 8.97 -10.16 1.01
C ALA A 208 7.71 -9.37 0.64
N LEU A 209 6.52 -9.93 0.92
CA LEU A 209 5.22 -9.35 0.53
C LEU A 209 5.11 -7.86 0.89
N ASN A 210 5.46 -7.48 2.13
CA ASN A 210 5.42 -6.09 2.59
C ASN A 210 6.30 -5.14 1.75
N HIS A 211 7.46 -5.61 1.28
CA HIS A 211 8.39 -4.80 0.48
C HIS A 211 7.87 -4.64 -0.95
N VAL A 212 7.35 -5.71 -1.54
CA VAL A 212 6.71 -5.66 -2.86
C VAL A 212 5.52 -4.70 -2.83
N VAL A 213 4.65 -4.81 -1.81
CA VAL A 213 3.49 -3.94 -1.60
C VAL A 213 3.90 -2.47 -1.43
N ALA A 214 4.95 -2.19 -0.64
CA ALA A 214 5.44 -0.84 -0.45
C ALA A 214 5.95 -0.21 -1.75
N VAL A 215 6.74 -0.95 -2.55
CA VAL A 215 7.23 -0.43 -3.83
C VAL A 215 6.10 -0.34 -4.87
N LEU A 216 5.16 -1.28 -4.89
CA LEU A 216 3.95 -1.19 -5.71
C LEU A 216 3.18 0.10 -5.40
N LEU A 217 2.93 0.39 -4.12
CA LEU A 217 2.25 1.61 -3.68
C LEU A 217 3.02 2.88 -4.05
N LEU A 218 4.34 2.88 -3.89
CA LEU A 218 5.20 3.99 -4.33
C LEU A 218 5.05 4.22 -5.84
N LYS A 219 5.10 3.17 -6.67
CA LYS A 219 4.98 3.30 -8.13
C LYS A 219 3.59 3.78 -8.53
N LEU A 220 2.53 3.29 -7.86
CA LEU A 220 1.16 3.78 -8.03
C LEU A 220 1.03 5.27 -7.68
N LYS A 221 1.64 5.71 -6.57
CA LYS A 221 1.71 7.12 -6.17
C LYS A 221 2.34 7.99 -7.26
N LEU A 222 3.50 7.56 -7.80
CA LEU A 222 4.17 8.26 -8.90
C LEU A 222 3.32 8.30 -10.18
N LEU A 223 2.63 7.20 -10.51
CA LEU A 223 1.76 7.13 -11.68
C LEU A 223 0.57 8.10 -11.57
N VAL A 224 -0.07 8.16 -10.40
CA VAL A 224 -1.17 9.10 -10.12
C VAL A 224 -0.68 10.55 -10.27
N ASP A 225 0.51 10.88 -9.77
CA ASP A 225 1.09 12.21 -9.92
C ASP A 225 1.36 12.59 -11.38
N ILE A 226 1.87 11.66 -12.20
CA ILE A 226 2.04 11.89 -13.65
C ILE A 226 0.70 12.16 -14.33
N ARG A 227 -0.35 11.41 -13.96
CA ARG A 227 -1.70 11.63 -14.51
C ARG A 227 -2.24 13.01 -14.12
N ASN A 228 -2.09 13.39 -12.85
CA ASN A 228 -2.50 14.71 -12.36
C ASN A 228 -1.76 15.83 -13.11
N LEU A 229 -0.45 15.69 -13.34
CA LEU A 229 0.32 16.64 -14.16
C LEU A 229 -0.19 16.72 -15.61
N LYS A 230 -0.44 15.58 -16.25
CA LYS A 230 -0.99 15.53 -17.61
C LYS A 230 -2.36 16.22 -17.69
N VAL A 231 -3.24 15.96 -16.71
CA VAL A 231 -4.56 16.62 -16.61
C VAL A 231 -4.41 18.12 -16.40
N ALA A 232 -3.57 18.55 -15.46
CA ALA A 232 -3.30 19.96 -15.19
C ALA A 232 -2.81 20.68 -16.44
N ARG A 233 -1.83 20.12 -17.15
CA ARG A 233 -1.29 20.67 -18.41
C ARG A 233 -2.33 20.75 -19.52
N LYS A 234 -3.15 19.72 -19.69
CA LYS A 234 -4.27 19.76 -20.64
C LYS A 234 -5.21 20.90 -20.31
N ILE A 235 -5.63 21.05 -19.05
CA ILE A 235 -6.54 22.12 -18.64
C ILE A 235 -5.91 23.50 -18.83
N LEU A 236 -4.64 23.68 -18.43
CA LEU A 236 -3.90 24.93 -18.58
C LEU A 236 -3.77 25.33 -20.05
N ALA A 237 -3.51 24.39 -20.96
CA ALA A 237 -3.45 24.65 -22.39
C ALA A 237 -4.80 25.04 -23.01
N HIS A 238 -5.93 24.57 -22.45
CA HIS A 238 -7.28 24.85 -22.96
C HIS A 238 -7.97 26.06 -22.30
N ARG A 239 -7.33 26.70 -21.33
CA ARG A 239 -7.89 27.82 -20.56
C ARG A 239 -6.95 29.01 -20.66
N LEU A 240 -7.50 30.22 -20.66
CA LEU A 240 -6.74 31.48 -20.63
C LEU A 240 -6.20 31.75 -19.20
N ILE A 241 -5.45 30.80 -18.64
CA ILE A 241 -4.83 30.94 -17.32
C ILE A 241 -3.48 31.65 -17.51
N PRO A 242 -3.19 32.73 -16.76
CA PRO A 242 -1.91 33.43 -16.82
C PRO A 242 -0.72 32.47 -16.63
N PRO A 243 0.34 32.52 -17.47
CA PRO A 243 1.49 31.62 -17.39
C PRO A 243 2.17 31.56 -16.01
N GLU A 244 2.10 32.64 -15.23
CA GLU A 244 2.67 32.75 -13.89
C GLU A 244 2.01 31.80 -12.88
N LEU A 245 0.78 31.34 -13.16
CA LEU A 245 0.04 30.41 -12.32
C LEU A 245 0.27 28.94 -12.70
N TRP A 246 0.91 28.64 -13.82
CA TRP A 246 1.04 27.27 -14.32
C TRP A 246 1.93 26.43 -13.40
N GLU A 247 3.12 26.94 -13.05
CA GLU A 247 4.06 26.22 -12.20
C GLU A 247 3.50 25.95 -10.79
N PRO A 248 2.87 26.93 -10.08
CA PRO A 248 2.19 26.65 -8.81
C PRO A 248 1.06 25.62 -8.91
N ILE A 249 0.28 25.62 -10.00
CA ILE A 249 -0.81 24.66 -10.22
C ILE A 249 -0.24 23.26 -10.45
N GLU A 250 0.79 23.11 -11.28
CA GLU A 250 1.46 21.82 -11.51
C GLU A 250 2.06 21.27 -10.22
N LEU A 251 2.71 22.11 -9.41
CA LEU A 251 3.24 21.72 -8.10
C LEU A 251 2.14 21.28 -7.13
N ALA A 252 0.98 21.94 -7.16
CA ALA A 252 -0.15 21.59 -6.31
C ALA A 252 -0.88 20.30 -6.78
N ALA A 253 -0.76 19.96 -8.07
CA ALA A 253 -1.36 18.75 -8.64
C ALA A 253 -0.58 17.47 -8.28
N VAL A 254 0.68 17.61 -7.90
CA VAL A 254 1.57 16.52 -7.52
C VAL A 254 1.61 16.37 -6.00
N ARG A 255 1.40 15.15 -5.52
CA ARG A 255 1.47 14.84 -4.09
C ARG A 255 2.91 14.58 -3.65
N SER A 256 3.64 13.73 -4.37
CA SER A 256 4.98 13.29 -3.94
C SER A 256 6.04 14.38 -4.15
N PRO A 257 6.83 14.72 -3.12
CA PRO A 257 8.02 15.55 -3.30
C PRO A 257 9.03 14.94 -4.29
N LEU A 258 9.06 13.61 -4.43
CA LEU A 258 9.89 12.90 -5.40
C LEU A 258 9.35 13.12 -6.83
N SER A 259 8.04 12.97 -7.05
CA SER A 259 7.41 13.28 -8.34
C SER A 259 7.67 14.73 -8.78
N ALA A 260 7.60 15.69 -7.86
CA ALA A 260 7.90 17.09 -8.17
C ALA A 260 9.34 17.27 -8.66
N LYS A 261 10.31 16.56 -8.06
CA LYS A 261 11.72 16.59 -8.50
C LYS A 261 11.92 15.89 -9.85
N LEU A 262 11.26 14.76 -10.08
CA LEU A 262 11.49 13.92 -11.26
C LEU A 262 10.74 14.40 -12.51
N PHE A 263 9.49 14.84 -12.35
CA PHE A 263 8.52 14.96 -13.45
C PHE A 263 8.14 16.40 -13.80
N GLN A 264 8.23 17.34 -12.86
CA GLN A 264 7.74 18.71 -13.06
C GLN A 264 8.38 19.39 -14.29
N LYS A 265 9.66 19.15 -14.55
CA LYS A 265 10.39 19.76 -15.68
C LYS A 265 10.37 18.94 -16.96
N GLN A 266 9.76 17.76 -16.96
CA GLN A 266 9.67 16.91 -18.14
C GLN A 266 8.64 17.45 -19.12
N ASP A 267 8.83 17.25 -20.41
CA ASP A 267 7.82 17.50 -21.44
C ASP A 267 6.75 16.38 -21.45
N LEU A 268 5.68 16.58 -22.22
CA LEU A 268 4.58 15.61 -22.29
C LEU A 268 5.02 14.25 -22.85
N GLU A 269 5.94 14.24 -23.83
CA GLU A 269 6.45 13.00 -24.43
C GLU A 269 7.25 12.17 -23.42
N SER A 270 8.11 12.80 -22.64
CA SER A 270 8.89 12.17 -21.58
C SER A 270 8.01 11.66 -20.45
N LEU A 271 6.95 12.41 -20.10
CA LEU A 271 5.95 11.95 -19.14
C LEU A 271 5.22 10.69 -19.63
N VAL A 272 4.84 10.63 -20.91
CA VAL A 272 4.20 9.44 -21.50
C VAL A 272 5.13 8.24 -21.47
N LYS A 273 6.42 8.41 -21.81
CA LYS A 273 7.40 7.32 -21.72
C LYS A 273 7.54 6.81 -20.29
N THR A 274 7.62 7.73 -19.32
CA THR A 274 7.73 7.38 -17.90
C THR A 274 6.47 6.71 -17.37
N GLU A 275 5.28 7.16 -17.80
CA GLU A 275 3.99 6.52 -17.50
C GLU A 275 3.96 5.06 -17.98
N MET A 276 4.42 4.80 -19.21
CA MET A 276 4.53 3.43 -19.74
C MET A 276 5.52 2.58 -18.93
N THR A 277 6.68 3.15 -18.55
CA THR A 277 7.64 2.47 -17.68
C THR A 277 7.01 2.09 -16.34
N LEU A 278 6.33 3.03 -15.67
CA LEU A 278 5.67 2.78 -14.40
C LEU A 278 4.55 1.75 -14.54
N LEU A 279 3.72 1.83 -15.58
CA LEU A 279 2.66 0.85 -15.82
C LEU A 279 3.21 -0.58 -15.93
N ASN A 280 4.29 -0.77 -16.69
CA ASN A 280 4.92 -2.07 -16.83
C ASN A 280 5.50 -2.58 -15.50
N GLN A 281 6.11 -1.70 -14.71
CA GLN A 281 6.64 -2.05 -13.39
C GLN A 281 5.53 -2.37 -12.38
N ILE A 282 4.43 -1.62 -12.40
CA ILE A 282 3.25 -1.86 -11.57
C ILE A 282 2.63 -3.22 -11.91
N ARG A 283 2.57 -3.59 -13.19
CA ARG A 283 2.12 -4.93 -13.61
C ARG A 283 3.01 -6.03 -13.04
N GLN A 284 4.32 -5.88 -13.16
CA GLN A 284 5.28 -6.85 -12.64
C GLN A 284 5.17 -7.01 -11.12
N LEU A 285 5.11 -5.88 -10.40
CA LEU A 285 4.95 -5.88 -8.93
C LEU A 285 3.58 -6.41 -8.51
N GLY A 286 2.51 -6.06 -9.23
CA GLY A 286 1.17 -6.57 -8.99
C GLY A 286 1.06 -8.07 -9.17
N ALA A 287 1.68 -8.61 -10.24
CA ALA A 287 1.81 -10.04 -10.44
C ALA A 287 2.63 -10.71 -9.31
N ALA A 288 3.71 -10.08 -8.85
CA ALA A 288 4.50 -10.57 -7.73
C ALA A 288 3.71 -10.57 -6.41
N VAL A 289 2.84 -9.58 -6.16
CA VAL A 289 1.93 -9.59 -4.99
C VAL A 289 0.96 -10.75 -5.07
N VAL A 290 0.35 -11.01 -6.23
CA VAL A 290 -0.60 -12.12 -6.42
C VAL A 290 0.09 -13.48 -6.26
N GLU A 291 1.31 -13.62 -6.79
CA GLU A 291 2.11 -14.84 -6.64
C GLU A 291 2.52 -15.07 -5.19
N ALA A 292 2.94 -14.03 -4.48
CA ALA A 292 3.29 -14.11 -3.07
C ALA A 292 2.07 -14.42 -2.18
N ASN A 293 0.94 -13.76 -2.47
CA ASN A 293 -0.30 -13.95 -1.71
C ASN A 293 -1.54 -13.59 -2.55
N LYS A 294 -2.26 -14.62 -3.01
CA LYS A 294 -3.45 -14.47 -3.86
C LYS A 294 -4.59 -13.68 -3.20
N GLY A 295 -4.67 -13.69 -1.88
CA GLY A 295 -5.74 -13.03 -1.12
C GLY A 295 -5.53 -11.52 -0.91
N PHE A 296 -4.31 -11.00 -1.13
CA PHE A 296 -3.99 -9.61 -0.76
C PHE A 296 -4.87 -8.59 -1.47
N MET A 297 -5.06 -8.74 -2.79
CA MET A 297 -5.85 -7.76 -3.56
C MET A 297 -7.33 -7.81 -3.20
N PHE A 298 -7.87 -8.97 -2.87
CA PHE A 298 -9.26 -9.10 -2.39
C PHE A 298 -9.45 -8.34 -1.09
N SER A 299 -8.58 -8.57 -0.10
CA SER A 299 -8.65 -7.87 1.18
C SER A 299 -8.26 -6.40 1.10
N LEU A 300 -7.56 -5.95 0.04
CA LEU A 300 -7.35 -4.53 -0.19
C LEU A 300 -8.67 -3.79 -0.48
N PHE A 301 -9.61 -4.43 -1.19
CA PHE A 301 -10.93 -3.88 -1.48
C PHE A 301 -11.97 -4.18 -0.40
N ASP A 302 -11.79 -5.25 0.37
CA ASP A 302 -12.59 -5.57 1.56
C ASP A 302 -11.69 -5.83 2.79
N PRO A 303 -11.28 -4.77 3.51
CA PRO A 303 -10.20 -4.86 4.49
C PRO A 303 -10.66 -5.23 5.90
N ASP A 304 -11.95 -5.18 6.18
CA ASP A 304 -12.49 -5.14 7.56
C ASP A 304 -12.00 -6.32 8.40
N GLU A 305 -12.15 -7.54 7.89
CA GLU A 305 -11.76 -8.77 8.58
C GLU A 305 -10.25 -8.79 8.86
N ALA A 306 -9.45 -8.49 7.84
CA ALA A 306 -7.99 -8.51 7.92
C ALA A 306 -7.42 -7.41 8.84
N LEU A 307 -8.04 -6.23 8.91
CA LEU A 307 -7.63 -5.14 9.80
C LEU A 307 -7.94 -5.42 11.28
N GLU A 308 -8.99 -6.19 11.55
CA GLU A 308 -9.38 -6.58 12.90
C GLU A 308 -8.61 -7.78 13.45
N ALA A 309 -8.04 -8.59 12.55
CA ALA A 309 -7.29 -9.79 12.86
C ALA A 309 -6.16 -9.58 13.88
N ARG A 310 -5.89 -10.63 14.67
CA ARG A 310 -4.75 -10.71 15.60
C ARG A 310 -3.98 -12.01 15.39
N PRO A 311 -3.25 -12.15 14.27
CA PRO A 311 -2.47 -13.35 14.04
C PRO A 311 -1.36 -13.50 15.10
N HIS A 312 -1.18 -14.73 15.58
CA HIS A 312 -0.09 -15.07 16.50
C HIS A 312 1.19 -15.49 15.76
N SER A 313 1.02 -16.07 14.59
CA SER A 313 2.07 -16.54 13.68
C SER A 313 1.52 -16.56 12.26
N TYR A 314 2.40 -16.61 11.27
CA TYR A 314 2.03 -16.77 9.87
C TYR A 314 3.05 -17.65 9.15
N SER A 315 2.67 -18.12 7.97
CA SER A 315 3.58 -18.72 6.99
C SER A 315 3.47 -17.97 5.66
N ALA A 316 4.49 -18.05 4.83
CA ALA A 316 4.47 -17.42 3.50
C ALA A 316 3.23 -17.88 2.69
N GLY A 317 2.50 -16.93 2.12
CA GLY A 317 1.26 -17.13 1.37
C GLY A 317 0.01 -17.37 2.24
N SER A 318 0.11 -17.36 3.57
CA SER A 318 -1.05 -17.59 4.43
C SER A 318 -1.95 -16.36 4.54
N TRP A 319 -3.19 -16.57 4.99
CA TRP A 319 -4.12 -15.47 5.25
C TRP A 319 -3.60 -14.54 6.36
N GLU A 320 -2.93 -15.09 7.37
CA GLU A 320 -2.32 -14.31 8.45
C GLU A 320 -1.21 -13.38 7.97
N GLU A 321 -0.37 -13.83 7.03
CA GLU A 321 0.64 -12.98 6.40
C GLU A 321 -0.01 -11.82 5.65
N MET A 322 -1.05 -12.13 4.87
CA MET A 322 -1.84 -11.12 4.15
C MET A 322 -2.43 -10.11 5.14
N ALA A 323 -3.08 -10.57 6.20
CA ALA A 323 -3.72 -9.70 7.17
C ALA A 323 -2.72 -8.77 7.86
N LEU A 324 -1.53 -9.27 8.20
CA LEU A 324 -0.43 -8.44 8.74
C LEU A 324 0.07 -7.43 7.70
N ALA A 325 0.30 -7.85 6.45
CA ALA A 325 0.75 -6.96 5.39
C ALA A 325 -0.27 -5.86 5.09
N LEU A 326 -1.56 -6.19 5.13
CA LEU A 326 -2.64 -5.23 4.99
C LEU A 326 -2.69 -4.27 6.19
N GLN A 327 -2.58 -4.76 7.42
CA GLN A 327 -2.52 -3.90 8.62
C GLN A 327 -1.36 -2.90 8.57
N ASN A 328 -0.22 -3.30 7.99
CA ASN A 328 0.95 -2.44 7.84
C ASN A 328 0.75 -1.36 6.77
N SER A 329 0.10 -1.69 5.65
CA SER A 329 0.10 -0.87 4.43
C SER A 329 -1.22 -0.16 4.11
N TYR A 330 -2.37 -0.63 4.61
CA TYR A 330 -3.70 -0.11 4.25
C TYR A 330 -3.84 1.38 4.53
N ALA A 331 -3.32 1.83 5.67
CA ALA A 331 -3.27 3.24 6.03
C ALA A 331 -2.62 4.09 4.92
N THR A 332 -1.52 3.59 4.35
CA THR A 332 -0.78 4.27 3.30
C THR A 332 -1.56 4.27 1.98
N PHE A 333 -2.22 3.16 1.62
CA PHE A 333 -3.11 3.11 0.44
C PHE A 333 -4.25 4.14 0.55
N HIS A 334 -4.94 4.16 1.69
CA HIS A 334 -6.04 5.09 1.93
C HIS A 334 -5.58 6.55 1.97
N GLU A 335 -4.47 6.84 2.65
CA GLU A 335 -3.92 8.20 2.73
C GLU A 335 -3.40 8.68 1.38
N THR A 336 -2.96 7.79 0.48
CA THR A 336 -2.44 8.12 -0.85
C THR A 336 -3.57 8.38 -1.86
N GLU A 337 -3.99 9.65 -1.90
CA GLU A 337 -5.05 10.15 -2.77
C GLU A 337 -4.89 9.68 -4.22
N GLY A 338 -5.98 9.17 -4.79
CA GLY A 338 -6.05 8.71 -6.17
C GLY A 338 -5.57 7.27 -6.41
N VAL A 339 -4.87 6.62 -5.47
CA VAL A 339 -4.41 5.23 -5.67
C VAL A 339 -5.55 4.23 -5.59
N LEU A 340 -6.33 4.21 -4.50
CA LEU A 340 -7.48 3.30 -4.39
C LEU A 340 -8.53 3.56 -5.50
N PRO A 341 -8.94 4.82 -5.78
CA PRO A 341 -9.85 5.09 -6.91
C PRO A 341 -9.30 4.64 -8.27
N PHE A 342 -7.98 4.71 -8.48
CA PHE A 342 -7.37 4.21 -9.71
C PHE A 342 -7.48 2.69 -9.84
N LEU A 343 -7.21 1.96 -8.76
CA LEU A 343 -7.35 0.51 -8.74
C LEU A 343 -8.82 0.07 -8.85
N GLU A 344 -9.74 0.81 -8.24
CA GLU A 344 -11.19 0.60 -8.37
C GLU A 344 -11.66 0.85 -9.81
N ASP A 345 -11.16 1.88 -10.50
CA ASP A 345 -11.51 2.14 -11.91
C ASP A 345 -11.01 0.99 -12.81
N ALA A 346 -9.79 0.48 -12.58
CA ALA A 346 -9.28 -0.69 -13.27
C ALA A 346 -10.11 -1.96 -12.99
N ARG A 347 -10.50 -2.19 -11.73
CA ARG A 347 -11.41 -3.28 -11.32
C ARG A 347 -12.77 -3.16 -12.02
N ALA A 348 -13.33 -1.95 -12.10
CA ALA A 348 -14.60 -1.70 -12.76
C ALA A 348 -14.52 -1.94 -14.27
N CYS A 349 -13.41 -1.56 -14.91
CA CYS A 349 -13.17 -1.88 -16.33
C CYS A 349 -13.11 -3.39 -16.55
N ALA A 350 -12.33 -4.11 -15.73
CA ALA A 350 -12.22 -5.56 -15.79
C ALA A 350 -13.57 -6.28 -15.58
N ALA A 351 -14.38 -5.79 -14.64
CA ALA A 351 -15.72 -6.32 -14.38
C ALA A 351 -16.63 -6.15 -15.61
N ARG A 352 -16.71 -4.93 -16.18
CA ARG A 352 -17.59 -4.65 -17.32
C ARG A 352 -17.31 -5.53 -18.53
N ASP A 353 -16.04 -5.76 -18.84
CA ASP A 353 -15.63 -6.57 -20.00
C ASP A 353 -15.80 -8.07 -19.75
N SER A 354 -15.74 -8.53 -18.49
CA SER A 354 -15.93 -9.94 -18.14
C SER A 354 -17.40 -10.36 -18.03
N GLN A 355 -18.36 -9.42 -18.09
CA GLN A 355 -19.79 -9.72 -17.92
C GLN A 355 -20.33 -10.71 -18.96
N ASN A 356 -19.95 -10.54 -20.23
CA ASN A 356 -20.43 -11.38 -21.31
C ASN A 356 -19.85 -12.80 -21.21
N GLU A 357 -18.53 -12.92 -20.99
CA GLU A 357 -17.84 -14.21 -20.82
C GLU A 357 -18.49 -15.07 -19.72
N ILE A 358 -18.92 -14.45 -18.62
CA ILE A 358 -19.57 -15.16 -17.50
C ILE A 358 -20.97 -15.63 -17.88
N ALA A 359 -21.74 -14.82 -18.62
CA ALA A 359 -23.07 -15.19 -19.05
C ALA A 359 -23.04 -16.45 -19.93
N ASP A 360 -22.09 -16.50 -20.88
CA ASP A 360 -21.89 -17.65 -21.76
C ASP A 360 -21.42 -18.89 -20.97
N THR A 361 -20.45 -18.72 -20.08
CA THR A 361 -19.94 -19.82 -19.24
C THR A 361 -21.06 -20.45 -18.39
N ILE A 362 -21.99 -19.64 -17.88
CA ILE A 362 -23.14 -20.14 -17.10
C ILE A 362 -24.15 -20.82 -18.02
N ALA A 363 -24.46 -20.24 -19.17
CA ALA A 363 -25.37 -20.82 -20.14
C ALA A 363 -24.86 -22.20 -20.64
N GLU A 364 -23.57 -22.33 -20.93
CA GLU A 364 -22.91 -23.59 -21.28
C GLU A 364 -22.99 -24.61 -20.13
N ALA A 365 -22.70 -24.20 -18.89
CA ALA A 365 -22.78 -25.09 -17.73
C ALA A 365 -24.22 -25.59 -17.46
N GLU A 366 -25.23 -24.80 -17.83
CA GLU A 366 -26.65 -25.19 -17.76
C GLU A 366 -27.08 -26.09 -18.93
N SER A 367 -26.55 -25.87 -20.14
CA SER A 367 -26.91 -26.65 -21.35
C SER A 367 -26.34 -28.07 -21.34
N TYR A 368 -25.10 -28.26 -20.90
CA TYR A 368 -24.43 -29.57 -20.89
C TYR A 368 -24.86 -30.50 -19.75
N GLY A 369 -25.79 -30.07 -18.88
CA GLY A 369 -26.45 -30.96 -17.93
C GLY A 369 -25.50 -31.77 -17.03
N PHE A 370 -24.32 -31.24 -16.68
CA PHE A 370 -23.35 -31.88 -15.78
C PHE A 370 -23.98 -32.05 -14.39
N ARG A 371 -24.68 -33.18 -14.23
CA ARG A 371 -25.24 -33.71 -12.99
C ARG A 371 -24.35 -34.88 -12.55
N SER A 372 -23.16 -34.58 -12.05
CA SER A 372 -22.44 -35.53 -11.21
C SER A 372 -22.74 -35.21 -9.76
N ASP A 373 -23.41 -36.12 -9.06
CA ASP A 373 -23.69 -36.06 -7.62
C ASP A 373 -22.41 -36.09 -6.73
N GLU A 374 -21.21 -36.06 -7.33
CA GLU A 374 -19.92 -36.15 -6.65
C GLU A 374 -19.24 -34.78 -6.39
N ASP A 375 -19.69 -33.70 -7.05
CA ASP A 375 -19.24 -32.33 -6.75
C ASP A 375 -20.25 -31.63 -5.81
N ALA A 376 -20.28 -32.09 -4.56
CA ALA A 376 -21.07 -31.48 -3.48
C ALA A 376 -20.49 -30.12 -2.99
N GLY A 377 -20.03 -29.28 -3.92
CA GLY A 377 -19.67 -27.88 -3.69
C GLY A 377 -20.82 -26.97 -4.13
N ARG A 378 -21.06 -25.88 -3.39
CA ARG A 378 -21.98 -24.81 -3.80
C ARG A 378 -21.54 -24.28 -5.17
N ARG A 379 -22.37 -24.43 -6.20
CA ARG A 379 -22.13 -23.84 -7.53
C ARG A 379 -21.96 -22.33 -7.37
N ARG A 380 -20.86 -21.77 -7.87
CA ARG A 380 -20.59 -20.33 -7.79
C ARG A 380 -21.62 -19.57 -8.62
N THR A 381 -22.06 -18.43 -8.10
CA THR A 381 -22.97 -17.51 -8.79
C THR A 381 -22.21 -16.67 -9.82
N ALA A 382 -22.92 -16.10 -10.81
CA ALA A 382 -22.36 -15.13 -11.76
C ALA A 382 -21.68 -13.96 -11.03
N GLU A 383 -22.29 -13.50 -9.94
CA GLU A 383 -21.81 -12.40 -9.10
C GLU A 383 -20.48 -12.75 -8.44
N GLU A 384 -20.36 -13.95 -7.84
CA GLU A 384 -19.11 -14.44 -7.24
C GLU A 384 -17.99 -14.59 -8.28
N MET A 385 -18.31 -15.11 -9.47
CA MET A 385 -17.34 -15.23 -10.57
C MET A 385 -16.89 -13.86 -11.09
N LEU A 386 -17.83 -12.90 -11.19
CA LEU A 386 -17.54 -11.54 -11.64
C LEU A 386 -16.66 -10.80 -10.62
N GLU A 387 -16.94 -10.97 -9.33
CA GLU A 387 -16.12 -10.42 -8.27
C GLU A 387 -14.68 -10.93 -8.36
N ASP A 388 -14.48 -12.25 -8.47
CA ASP A 388 -13.18 -12.88 -8.63
C ASP A 388 -12.43 -12.36 -9.87
N LEU A 389 -13.09 -12.36 -11.03
CA LEU A 389 -12.48 -11.92 -12.28
C LEU A 389 -12.16 -10.42 -12.27
N SER A 390 -13.01 -9.60 -11.63
CA SER A 390 -12.79 -8.16 -11.52
C SER A 390 -11.49 -7.84 -10.80
N VAL A 391 -11.13 -8.61 -9.76
CA VAL A 391 -9.90 -8.41 -8.98
C VAL A 391 -8.70 -9.02 -9.68
N ASN A 392 -8.83 -10.25 -10.17
CA ASN A 392 -7.72 -10.98 -10.79
C ASN A 392 -7.22 -10.33 -12.09
N ARG A 393 -8.09 -9.60 -12.81
CA ARG A 393 -7.75 -8.97 -14.09
C ARG A 393 -7.27 -7.52 -13.97
N ILE A 394 -7.27 -6.89 -12.79
CA ILE A 394 -6.92 -5.45 -12.59
C ILE A 394 -5.66 -5.02 -13.34
N TRP A 395 -4.59 -5.82 -13.26
CA TRP A 395 -3.30 -5.49 -13.85
C TRP A 395 -3.33 -5.38 -15.39
N GLY A 396 -4.24 -6.10 -16.04
CA GLY A 396 -4.49 -6.01 -17.48
C GLY A 396 -5.25 -4.74 -17.89
N TYR A 397 -6.02 -4.17 -16.97
CA TYR A 397 -6.91 -3.02 -17.23
C TYR A 397 -6.36 -1.68 -16.75
N LEU A 398 -5.09 -1.62 -16.32
CA LEU A 398 -4.47 -0.38 -15.87
C LEU A 398 -4.37 0.69 -16.96
N ASP A 399 -4.15 0.32 -18.23
CA ASP A 399 -4.06 1.28 -19.33
C ASP A 399 -5.37 2.04 -19.50
N TYR A 400 -6.50 1.33 -19.50
CA TYR A 400 -7.82 1.93 -19.58
C TYR A 400 -8.10 2.84 -18.40
N ALA A 401 -7.74 2.43 -17.19
CA ALA A 401 -7.87 3.30 -16.04
C ALA A 401 -7.02 4.57 -16.21
N VAL A 402 -5.77 4.46 -16.70
CA VAL A 402 -4.91 5.62 -16.97
C VAL A 402 -5.55 6.56 -17.97
N GLU A 403 -6.00 6.04 -19.10
CA GLU A 403 -6.66 6.78 -20.17
C GLU A 403 -7.94 7.49 -19.69
N ASN A 404 -8.74 6.80 -18.88
CA ASN A 404 -9.98 7.33 -18.31
C ASN A 404 -9.76 8.59 -17.46
N ALA A 405 -8.75 8.63 -16.59
CA ALA A 405 -8.57 9.83 -15.75
C ALA A 405 -7.94 11.00 -16.48
N VAL A 406 -7.27 10.79 -17.62
CA VAL A 406 -6.76 11.89 -18.44
C VAL A 406 -7.78 12.35 -19.50
N TYR A 407 -8.95 11.72 -19.55
CA TYR A 407 -10.02 12.03 -20.47
C TYR A 407 -10.94 13.14 -19.91
N LEU A 408 -11.11 14.21 -20.68
CA LEU A 408 -11.87 15.41 -20.26
C LEU A 408 -13.28 15.49 -20.90
N GLY A 409 -13.67 14.49 -21.68
CA GLY A 409 -14.97 14.45 -22.35
C GLY A 409 -16.09 13.84 -21.48
N PRO A 410 -17.28 13.59 -22.07
CA PRO A 410 -18.40 13.02 -21.34
C PRO A 410 -18.11 11.58 -20.90
N TRP A 411 -18.60 11.19 -19.72
CA TRP A 411 -18.31 9.89 -19.12
C TRP A 411 -18.56 8.74 -20.09
N SER A 412 -19.69 8.75 -20.81
CA SER A 412 -20.11 7.71 -21.76
C SER A 412 -19.16 7.47 -22.94
N GLU A 413 -18.24 8.39 -23.19
CA GLU A 413 -17.27 8.32 -24.31
C GLU A 413 -15.84 8.14 -23.82
N ARG A 414 -15.67 7.75 -22.55
CA ARG A 414 -14.36 7.36 -22.02
C ARG A 414 -13.76 6.22 -22.85
N PRO A 415 -12.43 6.17 -22.99
CA PRO A 415 -11.76 5.11 -23.75
C PRO A 415 -12.17 3.70 -23.34
N SER A 416 -12.31 3.42 -22.03
CA SER A 416 -12.79 2.12 -21.56
C SER A 416 -14.21 1.80 -22.03
N GLU A 417 -15.12 2.78 -22.08
CA GLU A 417 -16.51 2.56 -22.49
C GLU A 417 -16.64 2.26 -23.97
N ARG A 418 -15.84 2.96 -24.77
CA ARG A 418 -15.76 2.67 -26.20
C ARG A 418 -15.23 1.27 -26.44
N HIS A 419 -14.16 0.89 -25.73
CA HIS A 419 -13.62 -0.46 -25.81
C HIS A 419 -14.66 -1.52 -25.41
N THR A 420 -15.33 -1.36 -24.26
CA THR A 420 -16.39 -2.29 -23.82
C THR A 420 -17.50 -2.40 -24.86
N ARG A 421 -17.92 -1.28 -25.47
CA ARG A 421 -18.96 -1.26 -26.51
C ARG A 421 -18.51 -1.98 -27.78
N GLU A 422 -17.32 -1.66 -28.28
CA GLU A 422 -16.71 -2.31 -29.47
C GLU A 422 -16.52 -3.82 -29.24
N ASN A 423 -16.07 -4.21 -28.05
CA ASN A 423 -15.96 -5.62 -27.68
C ASN A 423 -17.35 -6.27 -27.69
N ARG A 424 -18.36 -5.69 -27.03
CA ARG A 424 -19.75 -6.21 -27.04
C ARG A 424 -20.31 -6.38 -28.45
N GLU A 425 -20.07 -5.41 -29.33
CA GLU A 425 -20.47 -5.47 -30.73
C GLU A 425 -19.77 -6.62 -31.47
N SER A 426 -18.46 -6.78 -31.27
CA SER A 426 -17.68 -7.89 -31.84
C SER A 426 -18.12 -9.26 -31.33
N TRP A 427 -18.44 -9.38 -30.04
CA TRP A 427 -18.94 -10.62 -29.43
C TRP A 427 -20.33 -10.96 -29.98
N ALA A 428 -21.23 -9.98 -30.11
CA ALA A 428 -22.55 -10.20 -30.69
C ALA A 428 -22.46 -10.62 -32.17
N GLN A 429 -21.50 -10.06 -32.92
CA GLN A 429 -21.24 -10.48 -34.28
C GLN A 429 -20.75 -11.93 -34.36
N ALA A 430 -19.80 -12.34 -33.50
CA ALA A 430 -19.32 -13.72 -33.45
C ALA A 430 -20.45 -14.72 -33.14
N LEU A 431 -21.32 -14.41 -32.17
CA LEU A 431 -22.49 -15.25 -31.86
C LEU A 431 -23.48 -15.36 -33.02
N ALA A 432 -23.65 -14.29 -33.80
CA ALA A 432 -24.51 -14.33 -34.99
C ALA A 432 -23.87 -15.19 -36.10
N GLU A 433 -22.55 -15.08 -36.31
CA GLU A 433 -21.81 -15.92 -37.27
C GLU A 433 -21.84 -17.40 -36.88
N ASP A 434 -21.73 -17.72 -35.58
CA ASP A 434 -21.84 -19.09 -35.07
C ASP A 434 -23.26 -19.65 -35.25
N ALA A 435 -24.30 -18.85 -34.96
CA ALA A 435 -25.69 -19.26 -35.17
C ALA A 435 -26.02 -19.47 -36.66
N GLU A 436 -25.52 -18.61 -37.56
CA GLU A 436 -25.65 -18.80 -39.01
C GLU A 436 -24.93 -20.07 -39.47
N PHE A 437 -23.77 -20.39 -38.88
CA PHE A 437 -23.05 -21.63 -39.16
C PHE A 437 -23.83 -22.87 -38.67
N GLU A 438 -24.37 -22.85 -37.45
CA GLU A 438 -25.20 -23.94 -36.93
C GLU A 438 -26.48 -24.15 -37.75
N GLU A 439 -27.13 -23.09 -38.21
CA GLU A 439 -28.32 -23.17 -39.08
C GLU A 439 -27.95 -23.73 -40.46
N ALA A 440 -26.80 -23.32 -41.03
CA ALA A 440 -26.34 -23.80 -42.34
C ALA A 440 -25.90 -25.27 -42.36
N TRP A 441 -25.43 -25.82 -41.23
CA TRP A 441 -24.93 -27.21 -41.15
C TRP A 441 -25.85 -28.17 -40.39
N GLY A 442 -26.76 -27.66 -39.55
CA GLY A 442 -27.76 -28.44 -38.81
C GLY A 442 -28.85 -29.06 -39.70
N ASP A 443 -29.10 -28.47 -40.88
CA ASP A 443 -30.03 -29.00 -41.88
C ASP A 443 -29.44 -30.17 -42.71
N SER A 444 -28.15 -30.51 -42.55
CA SER A 444 -27.50 -31.58 -43.34
C SER A 444 -27.55 -32.99 -42.71
N ASP A 445 -28.01 -33.12 -41.46
CA ASP A 445 -28.11 -34.40 -40.73
C ASP A 445 -29.55 -34.98 -40.68
N SER A 446 -30.49 -34.40 -41.45
CA SER A 446 -31.90 -34.81 -41.47
C SER A 446 -32.42 -35.41 -42.79
N GLU A 447 -31.55 -36.01 -43.63
CA GLU A 447 -31.97 -36.84 -44.79
C GLU A 447 -31.66 -38.33 -44.65
#